data_AF-A0A5C4N561-F1
#
_entry.id   AF-A0A5C4N561-F1
#
_cell.length_a   1.000
_cell.length_b   1.000
_cell.length_c   1.000
_cell.angle_alpha   90.00
_cell.angle_beta   90.00
_cell.angle_gamma   90.00
#
_symmetry.space_group_name_H-M   'P 1'
#
loop_
_entity.id
_entity.type
_entity.pdbx_description
1 polymer ?
#
loop_
_entity_poly.entity_id
_entity_poly.type
_entity_poly.pdbx_seq_one_letter_code
_entity_poly.pdbx_strand_id
1 'polypeptide(L)'
;MAGPGGYYNIGNAIGLLGGLALAAWNAGGSGEAATAAAGYLAGSGSAVALTVATLVFFWSGEVYHRAWADPDRPDARLNRQGDLLSAIGAVALGISLALLGMPLLAATAGLMHALGKFGSALHRPGAPPPFGWPTAWPDLFRSVVLLSRVPATLAAALALAAGVAGAGPEVIVPALLGPGVLLLCNLLWARADLLLFRPAG
;
A
#
# COMPACT_ATOMS: atom_id res chain seq x y z
N MET A 1 15.32 -4.86 10.40
CA MET A 1 14.78 -4.48 9.07
C MET A 1 15.29 -3.10 8.73
N ALA A 2 16.19 -2.99 7.75
CA ALA A 2 16.73 -1.72 7.31
C ALA A 2 15.96 -1.22 6.07
N GLY A 3 15.77 0.09 5.97
CA GLY A 3 15.19 0.75 4.81
C GLY A 3 13.66 0.62 4.65
N PRO A 4 13.13 1.14 3.53
CA PRO A 4 11.70 1.20 3.24
C PRO A 4 11.06 -0.18 3.06
N GLY A 5 11.82 -1.19 2.60
CA GLY A 5 11.33 -2.55 2.39
C GLY A 5 10.72 -3.20 3.63
N GLY A 6 11.32 -2.96 4.80
CA GLY A 6 10.78 -3.46 6.08
C GLY A 6 9.41 -2.88 6.41
N TYR A 7 9.27 -1.57 6.30
CA TYR A 7 7.99 -0.89 6.53
C TYR A 7 6.92 -1.33 5.53
N TYR A 8 7.28 -1.47 4.25
CA TYR A 8 6.36 -1.99 3.24
C TYR A 8 5.87 -3.40 3.58
N ASN A 9 6.79 -4.33 3.86
CA ASN A 9 6.42 -5.73 4.11
C ASN A 9 5.70 -5.94 5.44
N ILE A 10 6.03 -5.20 6.49
CA ILE A 10 5.25 -5.22 7.73
C ILE A 10 3.82 -4.73 7.45
N GLY A 11 3.66 -3.62 6.72
CA GLY A 11 2.34 -3.11 6.33
C GLY A 11 1.54 -4.12 5.50
N ASN A 12 2.19 -4.77 4.51
CA ASN A 12 1.54 -5.79 3.69
C ASN A 12 1.11 -7.01 4.52
N ALA A 13 1.94 -7.45 5.48
CA ALA A 13 1.62 -8.56 6.37
C ALA A 13 0.44 -8.22 7.30
N ILE A 14 0.44 -7.03 7.89
CA ILE A 14 -0.66 -6.54 8.73
C ILE A 14 -1.95 -6.46 7.91
N GLY A 15 -1.91 -5.92 6.69
CA GLY A 15 -3.06 -5.82 5.80
C GLY A 15 -3.65 -7.19 5.45
N LEU A 16 -2.79 -8.13 5.04
CA LEU A 16 -3.18 -9.50 4.71
C LEU A 16 -3.80 -10.22 5.91
N LEU A 17 -3.10 -10.21 7.06
CA LEU A 17 -3.58 -10.89 8.26
C LEU A 17 -4.85 -10.24 8.81
N GLY A 18 -4.97 -8.92 8.76
CA GLY A 18 -6.17 -8.19 9.15
C GLY A 18 -7.37 -8.53 8.26
N GLY A 19 -7.17 -8.62 6.95
CA GLY A 19 -8.21 -9.05 6.01
C GLY A 19 -8.66 -10.49 6.23
N LEU A 20 -7.72 -11.41 6.43
CA LEU A 20 -8.02 -12.81 6.78
C LEU A 20 -8.76 -12.92 8.12
N ALA A 21 -8.34 -12.16 9.13
CA ALA A 21 -9.01 -12.13 10.43
C ALA A 21 -10.45 -11.63 10.31
N LEU A 22 -10.70 -10.58 9.53
CA LEU A 22 -12.06 -10.09 9.25
C LEU A 22 -12.90 -11.11 8.50
N ALA A 23 -12.33 -11.77 7.49
CA ALA A 23 -13.02 -12.83 6.74
C ALA A 23 -13.41 -14.00 7.65
N ALA A 24 -12.49 -14.46 8.50
CA ALA A 24 -12.74 -15.53 9.46
C ALA A 24 -13.76 -15.12 10.53
N TRP A 25 -13.71 -13.89 11.04
CA TRP A 25 -14.68 -13.37 12.00
C TRP A 25 -16.10 -13.36 11.43
N ASN A 26 -16.25 -12.89 10.19
CA ASN A 26 -17.55 -12.83 9.51
C ASN A 26 -18.11 -14.22 9.15
N ALA A 27 -17.27 -15.25 9.13
CA ALA A 27 -17.67 -16.63 8.86
C ALA A 27 -18.19 -17.39 10.09
N GLY A 28 -18.12 -16.83 11.31
CA GLY A 28 -18.84 -17.38 12.47
C GLY A 28 -18.41 -18.76 13.01
N GLY A 29 -17.41 -19.46 12.43
CA GLY A 29 -16.94 -20.78 12.89
C GLY A 29 -15.63 -21.29 12.27
N SER A 30 -14.94 -22.23 12.94
CA SER A 30 -13.60 -22.71 12.55
C SER A 30 -13.56 -23.55 11.26
N GLY A 31 -14.62 -24.32 10.98
CA GLY A 31 -14.75 -25.08 9.72
C GLY A 31 -15.01 -24.19 8.50
N GLU A 32 -15.54 -22.99 8.72
CA GLU A 32 -15.86 -22.01 7.68
C GLU A 32 -14.71 -21.04 7.44
N ALA A 33 -13.75 -20.96 8.36
CA ALA A 33 -12.59 -20.07 8.25
C ALA A 33 -11.70 -20.37 7.03
N ALA A 34 -11.51 -21.65 6.67
CA ALA A 34 -10.73 -22.03 5.49
C ALA A 34 -11.44 -21.61 4.19
N THR A 35 -12.75 -21.80 4.11
CA THR A 35 -13.58 -21.35 2.99
C THR A 35 -13.61 -19.83 2.89
N ALA A 36 -13.71 -19.13 4.03
CA ALA A 36 -13.67 -17.67 4.09
C ALA A 36 -12.30 -17.12 3.66
N ALA A 37 -11.20 -17.76 4.06
CA ALA A 37 -9.87 -17.41 3.61
C ALA A 37 -9.71 -17.62 2.10
N ALA A 38 -10.20 -18.74 1.56
CA ALA A 38 -10.22 -18.98 0.12
C ALA A 38 -11.05 -17.93 -0.63
N GLY A 39 -12.22 -17.57 -0.08
CA GLY A 39 -13.07 -16.51 -0.60
C GLY A 39 -12.38 -15.14 -0.59
N TYR A 40 -11.69 -14.80 0.51
CA TYR A 40 -10.93 -13.56 0.64
C TYR A 40 -9.79 -13.47 -0.38
N LEU A 41 -9.11 -14.58 -0.66
CA LEU A 41 -7.96 -14.60 -1.56
C LEU A 41 -8.35 -14.71 -3.05
N ALA A 42 -9.41 -15.46 -3.37
CA ALA A 42 -9.71 -15.84 -4.75
C ALA A 42 -11.21 -16.02 -5.06
N GLY A 43 -12.12 -15.66 -4.16
CA GLY A 43 -13.56 -15.86 -4.33
C GLY A 43 -14.22 -15.00 -5.42
N SER A 44 -13.52 -13.99 -5.91
CA SER A 44 -14.01 -13.07 -6.95
C SER A 44 -12.84 -12.49 -7.76
N GLY A 45 -13.15 -11.84 -8.89
CA GLY A 45 -12.14 -11.12 -9.68
C GLY A 45 -11.43 -10.01 -8.89
N SER A 46 -12.14 -9.31 -8.00
CA SER A 46 -11.52 -8.31 -7.13
C SER A 46 -10.60 -8.95 -6.09
N ALA A 47 -11.01 -10.06 -5.47
CA ALA A 47 -10.19 -10.80 -4.52
C ALA A 47 -8.88 -11.29 -5.16
N VAL A 48 -8.95 -11.87 -6.36
CA VAL A 48 -7.77 -12.30 -7.11
C VAL A 48 -6.85 -11.11 -7.42
N ALA A 49 -7.39 -10.00 -7.91
CA ALA A 49 -6.61 -8.80 -8.21
C ALA A 49 -5.93 -8.23 -6.95
N LEU A 50 -6.61 -8.22 -5.80
CA LEU A 50 -6.05 -7.80 -4.52
C LEU A 50 -4.94 -8.73 -4.02
N THR A 51 -5.13 -10.05 -4.17
CA THR A 51 -4.12 -11.04 -3.81
C THR A 51 -2.87 -10.89 -4.67
N VAL A 52 -3.04 -10.73 -5.98
CA VAL A 52 -1.92 -10.45 -6.90
C VAL A 52 -1.21 -9.16 -6.51
N ALA A 53 -1.95 -8.08 -6.24
CA ALA A 53 -1.37 -6.82 -5.78
C ALA A 53 -0.53 -7.03 -4.51
N THR A 54 -1.08 -7.76 -3.53
CA THR A 54 -0.41 -8.06 -2.26
C THR A 54 0.89 -8.83 -2.45
N LEU A 55 0.89 -9.88 -3.29
CA LEU A 55 2.09 -10.66 -3.60
C LEU A 55 3.16 -9.81 -4.30
N VAL A 56 2.75 -8.97 -5.25
CA VAL A 56 3.66 -8.05 -5.94
C VAL A 56 4.23 -7.01 -4.98
N PHE A 57 3.43 -6.49 -4.05
CA PHE A 57 3.92 -5.55 -3.03
C PHE A 57 4.90 -6.21 -2.06
N PHE A 58 4.70 -7.48 -1.67
CA PHE A 58 5.69 -8.22 -0.88
C PHE A 58 7.01 -8.37 -1.63
N TRP A 59 6.94 -8.75 -2.90
CA TRP A 59 8.12 -8.90 -3.74
C TRP A 59 8.84 -7.56 -3.94
N SER A 60 8.09 -6.49 -4.19
CA SER A 60 8.61 -5.13 -4.27
C SER A 60 9.29 -4.71 -2.96
N GLY A 61 8.67 -5.00 -1.81
CA GLY A 61 9.23 -4.67 -0.49
C GLY A 61 10.54 -5.42 -0.22
N GLU A 62 10.65 -6.68 -0.66
CA GLU A 62 11.91 -7.43 -0.60
C GLU A 62 12.99 -6.81 -1.50
N VAL A 63 12.64 -6.37 -2.71
CA VAL A 63 13.60 -5.66 -3.58
C VAL A 63 14.08 -4.36 -2.92
N TYR A 64 13.20 -3.58 -2.29
CA TYR A 64 13.60 -2.42 -1.50
C TYR A 64 14.47 -2.77 -0.30
N HIS A 65 14.17 -3.89 0.38
CA HIS A 65 14.97 -4.33 1.50
C HIS A 65 16.41 -4.61 1.07
N ARG A 66 16.58 -5.31 -0.07
CA ARG A 66 17.90 -5.55 -0.66
C ARG A 66 18.57 -4.27 -1.14
N ALA A 67 17.81 -3.33 -1.72
CA ALA A 67 18.32 -2.04 -2.14
C ALA A 67 18.91 -1.23 -0.98
N TRP A 68 18.44 -1.48 0.25
CA TRP A 68 18.86 -0.80 1.48
C TRP A 68 19.63 -1.72 2.44
N ALA A 69 20.33 -2.73 1.89
CA ALA A 69 21.22 -3.57 2.68
C ALA A 69 22.34 -2.76 3.33
N ASP A 70 22.85 -1.74 2.63
CA ASP A 70 23.64 -0.63 3.18
C ASP A 70 22.76 0.63 3.23
N PRO A 71 22.29 1.06 4.42
CA PRO A 71 21.42 2.23 4.55
C PRO A 71 22.07 3.55 4.17
N ASP A 72 23.40 3.64 4.22
CA ASP A 72 24.15 4.86 3.89
C ASP A 72 24.40 4.97 2.38
N ARG A 73 24.32 3.84 1.66
CA ARG A 73 24.52 3.76 0.21
C ARG A 73 23.46 2.89 -0.48
N PRO A 74 22.17 3.33 -0.52
CA PRO A 74 21.12 2.54 -1.15
C PRO A 74 21.35 2.32 -2.64
N ASP A 75 21.17 1.10 -3.13
CA ASP A 75 21.31 0.75 -4.55
C ASP A 75 20.19 1.39 -5.38
N ALA A 76 20.55 2.39 -6.18
CA ALA A 76 19.62 3.12 -7.05
C ALA A 76 18.93 2.24 -8.11
N ARG A 77 19.59 1.18 -8.61
CA ARG A 77 19.01 0.26 -9.60
C ARG A 77 17.95 -0.60 -8.95
N LEU A 78 18.24 -1.18 -7.78
CA LEU A 78 17.26 -1.98 -7.05
C LEU A 78 16.09 -1.11 -6.56
N ASN A 79 16.33 0.13 -6.13
CA ASN A 79 15.24 1.08 -5.81
C ASN A 79 14.30 1.29 -7.00
N ARG A 80 14.83 1.51 -8.22
CA ARG A 80 13.99 1.64 -9.43
C ARG A 80 13.23 0.36 -9.78
N GLN A 81 13.85 -0.81 -9.56
CA GLN A 81 13.15 -2.09 -9.74
C GLN A 81 12.01 -2.27 -8.73
N GLY A 82 12.24 -1.88 -7.47
CA GLY A 82 11.20 -1.80 -6.45
C GLY A 82 10.08 -0.83 -6.85
N ASP A 83 10.42 0.35 -7.37
CA ASP A 83 9.43 1.32 -7.86
C ASP A 83 8.60 0.71 -9.01
N LEU A 84 9.24 0.03 -9.97
CA LEU A 84 8.54 -0.62 -11.08
C LEU A 84 7.57 -1.72 -10.62
N LEU A 85 8.03 -2.61 -9.74
CA LEU A 85 7.20 -3.70 -9.19
C LEU A 85 6.03 -3.14 -8.38
N SER A 86 6.30 -2.14 -7.54
CA SER A 86 5.25 -1.44 -6.78
C SER A 86 4.21 -0.79 -7.70
N ALA A 87 4.62 -0.27 -8.86
CA ALA A 87 3.69 0.31 -9.83
C ALA A 87 2.73 -0.76 -10.41
N ILE A 88 3.25 -1.94 -10.76
CA ILE A 88 2.45 -3.07 -11.24
C ILE A 88 1.47 -3.53 -10.14
N GLY A 89 1.95 -3.64 -8.90
CA GLY A 89 1.08 -3.95 -7.75
C GLY A 89 -0.04 -2.94 -7.56
N ALA A 90 0.25 -1.65 -7.75
CA ALA A 90 -0.74 -0.57 -7.65
C ALA A 90 -1.78 -0.60 -8.79
N VAL A 91 -1.42 -1.01 -10.00
CA VAL A 91 -2.40 -1.25 -11.08
C VAL A 91 -3.35 -2.38 -10.68
N ALA A 92 -2.84 -3.51 -10.19
CA ALA A 92 -3.67 -4.62 -9.71
C ALA A 92 -4.59 -4.20 -8.54
N LEU A 93 -4.06 -3.41 -7.60
CA LEU A 93 -4.85 -2.81 -6.51
C LEU A 93 -5.95 -1.89 -7.05
N GLY A 94 -5.63 -1.03 -8.03
CA GLY A 94 -6.59 -0.15 -8.68
C GLY A 94 -7.74 -0.91 -9.36
N ILE A 95 -7.41 -2.01 -10.06
CA ILE A 95 -8.41 -2.91 -10.67
C ILE A 95 -9.31 -3.51 -9.58
N SER A 96 -8.73 -4.04 -8.51
CA SER A 96 -9.49 -4.58 -7.38
C SER A 96 -10.46 -3.54 -6.80
N LEU A 97 -9.97 -2.34 -6.51
CA LEU A 97 -10.78 -1.26 -5.94
C LEU A 97 -11.88 -0.79 -6.89
N ALA A 98 -11.62 -0.75 -8.20
CA ALA A 98 -12.63 -0.44 -9.19
C ALA A 98 -13.74 -1.50 -9.24
N LEU A 99 -13.37 -2.78 -9.22
CA LEU A 99 -14.31 -3.91 -9.17
C LEU A 99 -15.12 -3.93 -7.86
N LEU A 100 -14.56 -3.43 -6.76
CA LEU A 100 -15.25 -3.24 -5.48
C LEU A 100 -16.13 -1.97 -5.44
N GLY A 101 -16.23 -1.22 -6.55
CA GLY A 101 -17.04 0.00 -6.61
C GLY A 101 -16.47 1.17 -5.79
N MET A 102 -15.14 1.22 -5.60
CA MET A 102 -14.44 2.26 -4.83
C MET A 102 -13.63 3.20 -5.76
N PRO A 103 -14.29 4.03 -6.61
CA PRO A 103 -13.61 4.77 -7.67
C PRO A 103 -12.58 5.77 -7.17
N LEU A 104 -12.84 6.45 -6.05
CA LEU A 104 -11.89 7.41 -5.47
C LEU A 104 -10.60 6.72 -5.02
N LEU A 105 -10.70 5.56 -4.38
CA LEU A 105 -9.53 4.79 -3.96
C LEU A 105 -8.82 4.15 -5.17
N ALA A 106 -9.58 3.66 -6.16
CA ALA A 106 -9.00 3.15 -7.40
C ALA A 106 -8.18 4.22 -8.13
N ALA A 107 -8.68 5.46 -8.19
CA ALA A 107 -8.00 6.60 -8.78
C ALA A 107 -6.74 7.02 -7.99
N THR A 108 -6.78 6.93 -6.66
CA THR A 108 -5.72 7.46 -5.79
C THR A 108 -4.73 6.38 -5.38
N ALA A 109 -5.14 5.41 -4.57
CA ALA A 109 -4.30 4.30 -4.14
C ALA A 109 -3.89 3.35 -5.29
N GLY A 110 -4.66 3.30 -6.38
CA GLY A 110 -4.32 2.56 -7.59
C GLY A 110 -3.57 3.41 -8.62
N LEU A 111 -4.31 4.20 -9.40
CA LEU A 111 -3.79 4.90 -10.57
C LEU A 111 -2.73 5.95 -10.22
N MET A 112 -3.02 6.89 -9.32
CA MET A 112 -2.07 7.93 -8.93
C MET A 112 -0.80 7.34 -8.31
N HIS A 113 -0.94 6.32 -7.45
CA HIS A 113 0.19 5.58 -6.90
C HIS A 113 1.03 4.92 -7.99
N ALA A 114 0.40 4.23 -8.94
CA ALA A 114 1.07 3.59 -10.07
C ALA A 114 1.82 4.60 -10.94
N LEU A 115 1.20 5.75 -11.25
CA LEU A 115 1.83 6.82 -12.03
C LEU A 115 3.07 7.38 -11.33
N GLY A 116 2.98 7.64 -10.02
CA GLY A 116 4.14 8.07 -9.23
C GLY A 116 5.25 7.02 -9.24
N LYS A 117 4.93 5.75 -9.00
CA LYS A 117 5.91 4.65 -8.99
C LYS A 117 6.55 4.39 -10.36
N PHE A 118 5.78 4.37 -11.45
CA PHE A 118 6.32 4.27 -12.81
C PHE A 118 7.21 5.47 -13.13
N GLY A 119 6.79 6.68 -12.76
CA GLY A 119 7.59 7.89 -12.91
C GLY A 119 8.94 7.77 -12.19
N SER A 120 8.96 7.38 -10.92
CA SER A 120 10.20 7.17 -10.16
C SER A 120 11.08 6.06 -10.75
N ALA A 121 10.50 4.99 -11.29
CA ALA A 121 11.25 3.90 -11.92
C ALA A 121 11.90 4.30 -13.25
N LEU A 122 11.25 5.17 -14.02
CA LEU A 122 11.69 5.57 -15.36
C LEU A 122 12.56 6.83 -15.36
N HIS A 123 12.41 7.69 -14.34
CA HIS A 123 13.20 8.91 -14.22
C HIS A 123 14.67 8.58 -13.90
N ARG A 124 15.57 9.04 -14.77
CA ARG A 124 17.01 8.76 -14.63
C ARG A 124 17.67 9.77 -13.70
N PRO A 125 18.65 9.34 -12.87
CA PRO A 125 19.50 10.28 -12.14
C PRO A 125 20.13 11.30 -13.09
N GLY A 126 20.03 12.59 -12.77
CA GLY A 126 20.57 13.68 -13.58
C GLY A 126 19.71 14.10 -14.78
N ALA A 127 18.56 13.47 -15.02
CA ALA A 127 17.60 13.98 -16.00
C ALA A 127 16.99 15.30 -15.50
N PRO A 128 16.64 16.23 -16.40
CA PRO A 128 15.95 17.46 -16.01
C PRO A 128 14.58 17.12 -15.40
N PRO A 129 14.09 17.93 -14.45
CA PRO A 129 12.79 17.69 -13.82
C PRO A 129 11.67 17.58 -14.86
N PRO A 130 10.75 16.63 -14.72
CA PRO A 130 9.65 16.46 -15.66
C PRO A 130 8.71 17.68 -15.61
N PHE A 131 8.13 18.05 -16.75
CA PHE A 131 7.08 19.08 -16.87
C PHE A 131 7.45 20.47 -16.30
N GLY A 132 8.75 20.81 -16.24
CA GLY A 132 9.21 22.09 -15.66
C GLY A 132 9.09 22.14 -14.14
N TRP A 133 9.03 20.99 -13.46
CA TRP A 133 8.97 20.90 -12.01
C TRP A 133 10.17 21.64 -11.36
N PRO A 134 9.96 22.46 -10.30
CA PRO A 134 11.05 23.22 -9.71
C PRO A 134 12.13 22.32 -9.11
N THR A 135 13.40 22.61 -9.40
CA THR A 135 14.54 21.84 -8.86
C THR A 135 14.69 21.97 -7.34
N ALA A 136 14.17 23.05 -6.77
CA ALA A 136 14.16 23.27 -5.32
C ALA A 136 13.05 22.48 -4.60
N TRP A 137 12.10 21.89 -5.33
CA TRP A 137 11.00 21.13 -4.75
C TRP A 137 11.36 19.66 -4.57
N PRO A 138 10.69 18.95 -3.66
CA PRO A 138 10.85 17.50 -3.54
C PRO A 138 10.55 16.79 -4.86
N ASP A 139 11.10 15.59 -5.03
CA ASP A 139 10.86 14.77 -6.22
C ASP A 139 9.35 14.64 -6.51
N LEU A 140 8.93 15.03 -7.71
CA LEU A 140 7.53 15.05 -8.11
C LEU A 140 6.88 13.68 -7.96
N PHE A 141 7.51 12.65 -8.51
CA PHE A 141 6.93 11.32 -8.58
C PHE A 141 6.80 10.71 -7.18
N ARG A 142 7.81 10.87 -6.32
CA ARG A 142 7.73 10.44 -4.92
C ARG A 142 6.69 11.24 -4.12
N SER A 143 6.52 12.53 -4.44
CA SER A 143 5.48 13.36 -3.83
C SER A 143 4.08 12.90 -4.22
N VAL A 144 3.89 12.53 -5.50
CA VAL A 144 2.64 11.92 -5.99
C VAL A 144 2.35 10.61 -5.28
N VAL A 145 3.34 9.73 -5.12
CA VAL A 145 3.18 8.46 -4.36
C VAL A 145 2.73 8.72 -2.92
N LEU A 146 3.34 9.70 -2.24
CA LEU A 146 2.99 10.02 -0.86
C LEU A 146 1.57 10.62 -0.77
N LEU A 147 1.24 11.54 -1.67
CA LEU A 147 -0.08 12.18 -1.72
C LEU A 147 -1.19 11.18 -2.03
N SER A 148 -0.89 10.12 -2.80
CA SER A 148 -1.85 9.07 -3.14
C SER A 148 -2.41 8.33 -1.93
N ARG A 149 -1.76 8.42 -0.77
CA ARG A 149 -2.19 7.78 0.50
C ARG A 149 -3.17 8.62 1.31
N VAL A 150 -3.26 9.93 1.03
CA VAL A 150 -4.08 10.84 1.82
C VAL A 150 -5.56 10.43 1.82
N PRO A 151 -6.19 10.11 0.67
CA PRO A 151 -7.60 9.72 0.66
C PRO A 151 -7.89 8.46 1.47
N ALA A 152 -7.04 7.42 1.35
CA ALA A 152 -7.19 6.18 2.10
C ALA A 152 -6.97 6.39 3.61
N THR A 153 -5.96 7.19 3.98
CA THR A 153 -5.66 7.55 5.37
C THR A 153 -6.83 8.32 6.00
N LEU A 154 -7.36 9.33 5.31
CA LEU A 154 -8.49 10.12 5.80
C LEU A 154 -9.75 9.28 5.93
N ALA A 155 -10.06 8.44 4.93
CA ALA A 155 -11.20 7.54 5.00
C ALA A 155 -11.11 6.58 6.19
N ALA A 156 -9.93 5.99 6.43
CA ALA A 156 -9.69 5.11 7.57
C ALA A 156 -9.82 5.84 8.92
N ALA A 157 -9.25 7.04 9.04
CA ALA A 157 -9.32 7.85 10.26
C ALA A 157 -10.76 8.29 10.58
N LEU A 158 -11.52 8.71 9.56
CA LEU A 158 -12.92 9.10 9.72
C LEU A 158 -13.79 7.88 10.09
N ALA A 159 -13.56 6.73 9.46
CA ALA A 159 -14.28 5.50 9.79
C ALA A 159 -13.99 5.03 11.23
N LEU A 160 -12.75 5.15 11.70
CA LEU A 160 -12.40 4.91 13.11
C LEU A 160 -13.15 5.86 14.05
N ALA A 161 -13.12 7.16 13.77
CA ALA A 161 -13.79 8.15 14.61
C ALA A 161 -15.30 7.92 14.67
N ALA A 162 -15.93 7.58 13.54
CA ALA A 162 -17.34 7.22 13.47
C ALA A 162 -17.64 5.92 14.24
N GLY A 163 -16.77 4.90 14.12
CA GLY A 163 -16.89 3.64 14.85
C GLY A 163 -16.84 3.83 16.37
N VAL A 164 -15.94 4.68 16.87
CA VAL A 164 -15.85 5.00 18.31
C VAL A 164 -17.08 5.78 18.79
N ALA A 165 -17.59 6.71 17.98
CA ALA A 165 -18.71 7.56 18.37
C ALA A 165 -20.08 6.85 18.35
N GLY A 166 -20.24 5.81 17.53
CA GLY A 166 -21.54 5.20 17.24
C GLY A 166 -21.71 3.72 17.57
N ALA A 167 -20.64 2.98 17.91
CA ALA A 167 -20.74 1.54 18.13
C ALA A 167 -21.11 1.19 19.58
N GLY A 168 -22.13 0.33 19.73
CA GLY A 168 -22.37 -0.39 20.98
C GLY A 168 -21.25 -1.43 21.25
N PRO A 169 -21.15 -1.95 22.50
CA PRO A 169 -20.06 -2.82 22.93
C PRO A 169 -19.85 -4.07 22.05
N GLU A 170 -20.92 -4.58 21.45
CA GLU A 170 -20.89 -5.82 20.64
C GLU A 170 -20.34 -5.62 19.23
N VAL A 171 -20.35 -4.39 18.71
CA VAL A 171 -19.97 -4.09 17.32
C VAL A 171 -18.68 -3.26 17.22
N ILE A 172 -18.15 -2.80 18.37
CA ILE A 172 -17.01 -1.89 18.42
C ILE A 172 -15.73 -2.53 17.88
N VAL A 173 -15.48 -3.81 18.17
CA VAL A 173 -14.26 -4.51 17.72
C VAL A 173 -14.20 -4.64 16.19
N PRO A 174 -15.21 -5.20 15.50
CA PRO A 174 -15.18 -5.27 14.04
C PRO A 174 -15.25 -3.88 13.37
N ALA A 175 -15.98 -2.93 13.96
CA ALA A 175 -16.05 -1.55 13.45
C ALA A 175 -14.69 -0.82 13.48
N LEU A 176 -13.80 -1.19 14.39
CA LEU A 176 -12.47 -0.59 14.53
C LEU A 176 -11.37 -1.38 13.82
N LEU A 177 -11.50 -2.70 13.69
CA LEU A 177 -10.43 -3.55 13.16
C LEU A 177 -10.06 -3.19 11.72
N GLY A 178 -11.04 -3.13 10.80
CA GLY A 178 -10.78 -2.84 9.39
C GLY A 178 -10.16 -1.45 9.17
N PRO A 179 -10.83 -0.38 9.63
CA PRO A 179 -10.27 0.98 9.56
C PRO A 179 -8.93 1.13 10.29
N GLY A 180 -8.75 0.48 11.44
CA GLY A 180 -7.51 0.50 12.21
C GLY A 180 -6.34 -0.14 11.48
N VAL A 181 -6.55 -1.33 10.91
CA VAL A 181 -5.59 -2.02 10.05
C VAL A 181 -5.22 -1.14 8.85
N LEU A 182 -6.21 -0.58 8.16
CA LEU A 182 -5.96 0.26 6.98
C LEU A 182 -5.17 1.53 7.33
N LEU A 183 -5.49 2.18 8.45
CA LEU A 183 -4.77 3.37 8.91
C LEU A 183 -3.31 3.01 9.23
N LEU A 184 -3.08 1.95 10.02
CA LEU A 184 -1.73 1.51 10.38
C LEU A 184 -0.91 1.14 9.14
N CYS A 185 -1.49 0.41 8.19
CA CYS A 185 -0.83 0.08 6.94
C CYS A 185 -0.43 1.35 6.16
N ASN A 186 -1.34 2.31 6.00
CA ASN A 186 -1.05 3.57 5.31
C ASN A 186 0.06 4.37 5.99
N LEU A 187 0.13 4.40 7.32
CA LEU A 187 1.19 5.08 8.06
C LEU A 187 2.55 4.41 7.86
N LEU A 188 2.61 3.06 7.91
CA LEU A 188 3.83 2.31 7.64
C LEU A 188 4.32 2.53 6.20
N TRP A 189 3.41 2.43 5.24
CA TRP A 189 3.75 2.63 3.84
C TRP A 189 4.14 4.09 3.53
N ALA A 190 3.49 5.07 4.15
CA ALA A 190 3.87 6.49 4.04
C ALA A 190 5.27 6.72 4.63
N ARG A 191 5.58 6.08 5.77
CA ARG A 191 6.92 6.12 6.34
C ARG A 191 7.96 5.54 5.39
N ALA A 192 7.65 4.43 4.72
CA ALA A 192 8.51 3.85 3.71
C ALA A 192 8.75 4.81 2.53
N ASP A 193 7.70 5.47 2.03
CA ASP A 193 7.83 6.44 0.94
C ASP A 193 8.69 7.64 1.33
N LEU A 194 8.56 8.13 2.58
CA LEU A 194 9.39 9.22 3.10
C LEU A 194 10.88 8.88 3.13
N LEU A 195 11.25 7.61 3.37
CA LEU A 195 12.65 7.19 3.34
C LEU A 195 13.24 7.27 1.93
N LEU A 196 12.43 7.08 0.90
CA LEU A 196 12.87 7.11 -0.51
C LEU A 196 13.21 8.54 -1.01
N PHE A 197 12.90 9.58 -0.24
CA PHE A 197 13.35 10.95 -0.54
C PHE A 197 14.82 11.19 -0.15
N ARG A 198 15.45 10.26 0.58
CA ARG A 198 16.88 10.36 0.86
C ARG A 198 17.68 10.11 -0.42
N PRO A 199 18.81 10.81 -0.63
CA PRO A 199 19.69 10.54 -1.77
C PRO A 199 20.10 9.07 -1.77
N ALA A 200 19.90 8.37 -2.90
CA ALA A 200 20.59 7.11 -3.14
C ALA A 200 22.05 7.43 -3.46
N GLY A 201 22.99 6.75 -2.79
CA GLY A 201 24.43 6.95 -2.94
C GLY A 201 25.03 6.36 -4.22
#